data_AF-A0A2M8TG55-F1
#
_entry.id   AF-A0A2M8TG55-F1
#
_cell.length_a   1.000
_cell.length_b   1.000
_cell.length_c   1.000
_cell.angle_alpha   90.00
_cell.angle_beta   90.00
_cell.angle_gamma   90.00
#
_symmetry.space_group_name_H-M   'P 1'
#
loop_
_entity.id
_entity.type
_entity.pdbx_description
1 polymer ?
#
loop_
_entity_poly.entity_id
_entity_poly.type
_entity_poly.pdbx_seq_one_letter_code
_entity_poly.pdbx_strand_id
1 'polypeptide(L)'
;MGRIKEPINSILARGNVAHKTKAEIKERMEHEVKVGIDDFITPSYIKSKKQKERFDWLKEQLIQAKILSNLDAETLGRYVLLEEQYNKIAKEINKVSPLGKDYSDLLNTQKSIFNMLDRAGNELGLNIMSRCKLTVPKEKEKPKNKFDKFKGSVTK
;
A
#
# COMPACT_ATOMS: atom_id res chain seq x y z
N MET A 1 10.87 22.59 10.88
CA MET A 1 11.18 21.31 10.22
C MET A 1 10.47 21.27 8.88
N GLY A 2 11.20 21.02 7.77
CA GLY A 2 10.63 21.03 6.42
C GLY A 2 9.72 19.81 6.19
N ARG A 3 8.54 20.04 5.59
CA ARG A 3 7.58 18.99 5.25
C ARG A 3 8.24 17.95 4.33
N ILE A 4 8.10 16.68 4.68
CA ILE A 4 8.56 15.56 3.83
C ILE A 4 7.86 15.67 2.47
N LYS A 5 8.65 15.66 1.40
CA LYS A 5 8.17 15.78 0.03
C LYS A 5 7.45 14.49 -0.38
N GLU A 6 6.12 14.53 -0.45
CA GLU A 6 5.28 13.41 -0.91
C GLU A 6 5.59 13.04 -2.39
N PRO A 7 5.42 11.78 -2.83
CA PRO A 7 5.63 11.39 -4.23
C PRO A 7 4.76 12.22 -5.18
N ILE A 8 5.32 12.60 -6.33
CA ILE A 8 4.64 13.47 -7.30
C ILE A 8 3.37 12.82 -7.85
N ASN A 9 3.37 11.49 -8.04
CA ASN A 9 2.19 10.72 -8.42
C ASN A 9 1.05 10.83 -7.40
N SER A 10 1.36 10.91 -6.10
CA SER A 10 0.36 11.12 -5.04
C SER A 10 -0.24 12.54 -5.10
N ILE A 11 0.59 13.55 -5.42
CA ILE A 11 0.14 14.95 -5.57
C ILE A 11 -0.75 15.11 -6.81
N LEU A 12 -0.32 14.52 -7.94
CA LEU A 12 -1.10 14.45 -9.18
C LEU A 12 -2.47 13.78 -8.92
N ALA A 13 -2.47 12.70 -8.14
CA ALA A 13 -3.68 11.95 -7.81
C ALA A 13 -4.72 12.74 -7.02
N ARG A 14 -4.28 13.69 -6.20
CA ARG A 14 -5.18 14.56 -5.41
C ARG A 14 -5.65 15.80 -6.18
N GLY A 15 -5.22 15.96 -7.44
CA GLY A 15 -5.54 17.15 -8.24
C GLY A 15 -4.86 18.43 -7.78
N ASN A 16 -3.90 18.35 -6.85
CA ASN A 16 -3.22 19.51 -6.27
C ASN A 16 -2.01 19.93 -7.12
N VAL A 17 -2.28 20.33 -8.37
CA VAL A 17 -1.27 20.60 -9.41
C VAL A 17 -1.16 22.08 -9.77
N ALA A 18 -1.90 22.96 -9.09
CA ALA A 18 -2.10 24.36 -9.46
C ALA A 18 -0.80 25.20 -9.55
N HIS A 19 0.32 24.71 -9.01
CA HIS A 19 1.61 25.40 -8.99
C HIS A 19 2.77 24.56 -9.52
N LYS A 20 2.52 23.57 -10.38
CA LYS A 20 3.60 22.74 -10.95
C LYS A 20 3.60 22.79 -12.46
N THR A 21 4.72 23.17 -13.04
CA THR A 21 4.96 23.07 -14.48
C THR A 21 5.17 21.61 -14.88
N LYS A 22 4.91 21.29 -16.15
CA LYS A 22 5.18 19.94 -16.69
C LYS A 22 6.65 19.54 -16.56
N ALA A 23 7.56 20.51 -16.66
CA ALA A 23 8.99 20.29 -16.53
C ALA A 23 9.38 19.90 -15.10
N GLU A 24 8.90 20.63 -14.09
CA GLU A 24 9.15 20.33 -12.67
C GLU A 24 8.55 18.98 -12.23
N ILE A 25 7.39 18.60 -12.79
CA ILE A 25 6.79 17.28 -12.55
C ILE A 25 7.70 16.18 -13.09
N LYS A 26 8.19 16.35 -14.33
CA LYS A 26 9.05 15.36 -14.99
C LYS A 26 10.40 15.21 -14.27
N GLU A 27 11.04 16.33 -13.93
CA GLU A 27 12.30 16.34 -13.17
C GLU A 27 12.14 15.62 -11.82
N ARG A 28 11.06 15.89 -11.09
CA ARG A 28 10.79 15.20 -9.82
C ARG A 28 10.49 13.71 -9.98
N MET A 29 9.78 13.31 -11.03
CA MET A 29 9.55 11.88 -11.35
C MET A 29 10.85 11.15 -11.69
N GLU A 30 11.81 11.84 -12.32
CA GLU A 30 13.12 11.27 -12.69
C GLU A 30 14.05 11.15 -11.49
N HIS A 31 13.98 12.09 -10.54
CA HIS A 31 14.78 12.08 -9.32
C HIS A 31 14.16 11.30 -8.15
N GLU A 32 12.89 10.85 -8.25
CA GLU A 32 12.28 9.99 -7.24
C GLU A 32 12.93 8.61 -7.23
N VAL A 33 13.23 8.10 -6.02
CA VAL A 33 13.82 6.77 -5.84
C VAL A 33 12.84 5.73 -6.36
N LYS A 34 13.20 5.05 -7.45
CA LYS A 34 12.47 3.91 -7.99
C LYS A 34 12.99 2.66 -7.33
N VAL A 35 12.17 2.08 -6.46
CA VAL A 35 12.48 0.82 -5.80
C VAL A 35 11.89 -0.31 -6.64
N GLY A 36 12.72 -1.28 -7.00
CA GLY A 36 12.31 -2.45 -7.77
C GLY A 36 11.66 -3.55 -6.91
N ILE A 37 11.32 -4.66 -7.56
CA ILE A 37 10.86 -5.90 -6.90
C ILE A 37 11.99 -6.94 -6.83
N ASP A 38 13.15 -6.61 -7.41
CA ASP A 38 14.34 -7.45 -7.41
C ASP A 38 14.77 -7.75 -5.97
N ASP A 39 15.13 -9.00 -5.71
CA ASP A 39 15.52 -9.49 -4.37
C ASP A 39 14.44 -9.36 -3.29
N PHE A 40 13.15 -9.50 -3.64
CA PHE A 40 12.07 -9.66 -2.66
C PHE A 40 12.16 -11.03 -1.96
N ILE A 41 12.99 -11.07 -0.91
CA ILE A 41 13.34 -12.27 -0.14
C ILE A 41 12.36 -12.46 1.02
N THR A 42 11.86 -13.69 1.18
CA THR A 42 11.02 -14.06 2.32
C THR A 42 11.82 -13.98 3.63
N PRO A 43 11.34 -13.25 4.66
CA PRO A 43 12.06 -13.13 5.92
C PRO A 43 12.29 -14.48 6.63
N SER A 44 13.43 -14.63 7.29
CA SER A 44 13.90 -15.91 7.87
C SER A 44 13.02 -16.45 9.01
N TYR A 45 12.20 -15.60 9.65
CA TYR A 45 11.25 -16.00 10.68
C TYR A 45 9.97 -16.62 10.13
N ILE A 46 9.72 -16.54 8.81
CA ILE A 46 8.62 -17.22 8.13
C ILE A 46 9.01 -18.68 7.86
N LYS A 47 8.66 -19.55 8.82
CA LYS A 47 9.12 -20.94 8.84
C LYS A 47 8.06 -21.93 8.38
N SER A 48 6.80 -21.73 8.80
CA SER A 48 5.76 -22.72 8.55
C SER A 48 5.29 -22.70 7.10
N LYS A 49 4.88 -23.86 6.57
CA LYS A 49 4.35 -23.97 5.20
C LYS A 49 3.18 -23.01 4.97
N LYS A 50 2.26 -22.92 5.93
CA LYS A 50 1.10 -22.03 5.87
C LYS A 50 1.48 -20.55 5.83
N GLN A 51 2.49 -20.15 6.61
CA GLN A 51 2.99 -18.77 6.57
C GLN A 51 3.60 -18.45 5.21
N LYS A 52 4.39 -19.37 4.63
CA LYS A 52 4.99 -19.21 3.31
C LYS A 52 3.94 -19.08 2.22
N GLU A 53 2.96 -20.00 2.18
CA GLU A 53 1.85 -19.94 1.23
C GLU A 53 1.08 -18.62 1.32
N ARG A 54 0.81 -18.14 2.54
CA ARG A 54 0.11 -16.87 2.75
C ARG A 54 0.95 -15.67 2.33
N PHE A 55 2.24 -15.68 2.64
CA PHE A 55 3.19 -14.65 2.24
C PHE A 55 3.32 -14.55 0.73
N ASP A 56 3.51 -15.68 0.04
CA ASP A 56 3.66 -15.74 -1.41
C ASP A 56 2.38 -15.31 -2.12
N TRP A 57 1.22 -15.76 -1.63
CA TRP A 57 -0.07 -15.31 -2.16
C TRP A 57 -0.24 -13.79 -2.05
N LEU A 58 0.01 -13.21 -0.86
CA LEU A 58 -0.08 -11.75 -0.69
C LEU A 58 0.93 -11.01 -1.56
N LYS A 59 2.18 -11.49 -1.64
CA LYS A 59 3.23 -10.94 -2.49
C LYS A 59 2.76 -10.86 -3.95
N GLU A 60 2.21 -11.94 -4.49
CA GLU A 60 1.69 -11.98 -5.87
C GLU A 60 0.58 -10.96 -6.10
N GLN A 61 -0.40 -10.88 -5.19
CA GLN A 61 -1.50 -9.90 -5.30
C GLN A 61 -0.99 -8.45 -5.25
N LEU A 62 -0.03 -8.15 -4.38
CA LEU A 62 0.53 -6.81 -4.20
C LEU A 62 1.45 -6.41 -5.37
N ILE A 63 2.19 -7.36 -5.96
CA ILE A 63 2.96 -7.15 -7.19
C ILE A 63 2.01 -6.82 -8.36
N GLN A 64 0.91 -7.58 -8.52
CA GLN A 64 -0.09 -7.30 -9.56
C GLN A 64 -0.70 -5.90 -9.41
N ALA A 65 -0.92 -5.47 -8.18
CA ALA A 65 -1.39 -4.13 -7.87
C ALA A 65 -0.32 -3.02 -8.06
N LYS A 66 0.95 -3.37 -8.32
CA LYS A 66 2.09 -2.44 -8.47
C LYS A 66 2.30 -1.53 -7.26
N ILE A 67 2.01 -2.06 -6.06
CA ILE A 67 2.13 -1.32 -4.79
C ILE A 67 3.25 -1.84 -3.89
N LEU A 68 3.91 -2.94 -4.29
CA LEU A 68 4.97 -3.60 -3.53
C LEU A 68 6.35 -3.32 -4.15
N SER A 69 7.34 -3.17 -3.28
CA SER A 69 8.76 -3.10 -3.60
C SER A 69 9.57 -4.07 -2.75
N ASN A 70 10.84 -4.32 -3.08
CA ASN A 70 11.71 -5.21 -2.29
C ASN A 70 11.90 -4.78 -0.82
N LEU A 71 11.69 -3.50 -0.50
CA LEU A 71 11.75 -2.98 0.87
C LEU A 71 10.58 -3.44 1.74
N ASP A 72 9.48 -3.89 1.14
CA ASP A 72 8.24 -4.21 1.86
C ASP A 72 8.21 -5.67 2.38
N ALA A 73 9.25 -6.47 2.11
CA ALA A 73 9.31 -7.88 2.49
C ALA A 73 9.19 -8.11 4.01
N GLU A 74 9.84 -7.28 4.82
CA GLU A 74 9.75 -7.33 6.29
C GLU A 74 8.35 -6.97 6.79
N THR A 75 7.73 -5.93 6.22
CA THR A 75 6.37 -5.51 6.60
C THR A 75 5.36 -6.60 6.26
N LEU A 76 5.48 -7.20 5.08
CA LEU A 76 4.64 -8.33 4.67
C LEU A 76 4.85 -9.56 5.56
N GLY A 77 6.09 -9.86 5.93
CA GLY A 77 6.41 -10.97 6.83
C GLY A 77 5.78 -10.80 8.20
N ARG A 78 5.91 -9.60 8.80
CA ARG A 78 5.28 -9.27 10.08
C ARG A 78 3.76 -9.33 10.00
N TYR A 79 3.16 -8.88 8.90
CA TYR A 79 1.72 -8.99 8.69
C TYR A 79 1.24 -10.44 8.75
N VAL A 80 1.90 -11.35 8.03
CA VAL A 80 1.56 -12.79 8.02
C VAL A 80 1.69 -13.40 9.41
N LEU A 81 2.73 -13.05 10.16
CA LEU A 81 2.92 -13.54 11.52
C LEU A 81 1.81 -13.06 12.47
N LEU A 82 1.46 -11.77 12.39
CA LEU A 82 0.38 -11.17 13.18
C LEU A 82 -0.98 -11.77 12.84
N GLU A 83 -1.25 -12.06 11.55
CA GLU A 83 -2.47 -12.71 11.09
C GLU A 83 -2.62 -14.11 11.71
N GLU A 84 -1.52 -14.89 11.74
CA GLU A 84 -1.52 -16.20 12.39
C GLU A 84 -1.76 -16.09 13.90
N GLN A 85 -1.10 -15.14 14.58
CA GLN A 85 -1.28 -14.92 16.02
C GLN A 85 -2.71 -14.50 16.35
N TYR A 86 -3.29 -13.60 15.56
CA TYR A 86 -4.67 -13.16 15.70
C TYR A 86 -5.63 -14.35 15.62
N ASN A 87 -5.44 -15.21 14.62
CA ASN A 87 -6.25 -16.42 14.42
C ASN A 87 -6.10 -17.42 15.58
N LYS A 88 -4.91 -17.53 16.19
CA LYS A 88 -4.70 -18.37 17.37
C LYS A 88 -5.45 -17.81 18.59
N ILE A 89 -5.29 -16.52 18.89
CA ILE A 89 -5.98 -15.89 20.01
C ILE A 89 -7.50 -15.93 19.83
N ALA A 90 -8.01 -15.70 18.62
CA ALA A 90 -9.43 -15.81 18.32
C ALA A 90 -9.99 -17.20 18.66
N LYS A 91 -9.22 -18.27 18.39
CA LYS A 91 -9.60 -19.64 18.77
C LYS A 91 -9.60 -19.86 20.27
N GLU A 92 -8.65 -19.28 21.01
CA GLU A 92 -8.64 -19.38 22.48
C GLU A 92 -9.81 -18.62 23.12
N ILE A 93 -10.14 -17.42 22.60
CA ILE A 93 -11.31 -16.65 23.04
C ILE A 93 -12.60 -17.47 22.90
N ASN A 94 -12.76 -18.18 21.77
CA ASN A 94 -13.95 -19.01 21.53
C ASN A 94 -14.07 -20.22 22.47
N LYS A 95 -13.02 -20.59 23.21
CA LYS A 95 -13.06 -21.70 24.19
C LYS A 95 -13.44 -21.24 25.59
N VAL A 96 -13.35 -19.94 25.88
CA VAL A 96 -13.62 -19.38 27.21
C VAL A 96 -14.99 -18.70 27.24
N SER A 97 -15.63 -18.69 28.40
CA SER A 97 -16.87 -17.94 28.60
C SER A 97 -16.60 -16.44 28.56
N PRO A 98 -17.44 -15.61 27.88
CA PRO A 98 -17.36 -14.16 27.94
C PRO A 98 -17.47 -13.56 29.35
N LEU A 99 -18.02 -14.32 30.30
CA LEU A 99 -18.12 -13.94 31.72
C LEU A 99 -16.96 -14.49 32.56
N GLY A 100 -16.04 -15.23 31.95
CA GLY A 100 -14.86 -15.79 32.60
C GLY A 100 -13.77 -14.74 32.82
N LYS A 101 -12.94 -14.95 33.84
CA LYS A 101 -11.84 -14.02 34.21
C LYS A 101 -10.83 -13.83 33.07
N ASP A 102 -10.52 -14.90 32.33
CA ASP A 102 -9.50 -14.89 31.28
C ASP A 102 -9.96 -14.23 29.97
N TYR A 103 -11.27 -14.02 29.78
CA TYR A 103 -11.82 -13.47 28.55
C TYR A 103 -11.33 -12.04 28.28
N SER A 104 -11.30 -11.21 29.32
CA SER A 104 -10.85 -9.81 29.22
C SER A 104 -9.40 -9.72 28.73
N ASP A 105 -8.51 -10.55 29.26
CA ASP A 105 -7.08 -10.52 28.94
C ASP A 105 -6.80 -11.02 27.51
N LEU A 106 -7.50 -12.08 27.09
CA LEU A 106 -7.43 -12.58 25.72
C LEU A 106 -7.96 -11.54 24.73
N LEU A 107 -9.07 -10.88 25.05
CA LEU A 107 -9.66 -9.82 24.21
C LEU A 107 -8.73 -8.60 24.09
N ASN A 108 -8.07 -8.19 25.18
CA ASN A 108 -7.09 -7.10 25.16
C ASN A 108 -5.85 -7.45 24.33
N THR A 109 -5.40 -8.70 24.41
CA THR A 109 -4.32 -9.23 23.58
C THR A 109 -4.72 -9.23 22.11
N GLN A 110 -5.92 -9.74 21.79
CA GLN A 110 -6.46 -9.75 20.43
C GLN A 110 -6.55 -8.33 19.85
N LYS A 111 -7.05 -7.36 20.62
CA LYS A 111 -7.12 -5.95 20.23
C LYS A 111 -5.75 -5.37 19.91
N SER A 112 -4.74 -5.71 20.71
CA SER A 112 -3.36 -5.25 20.49
C SER A 112 -2.79 -5.80 19.18
N ILE A 113 -2.98 -7.11 18.93
CA ILE A 113 -2.57 -7.74 17.68
C ILE A 113 -3.32 -7.14 16.48
N PHE A 114 -4.63 -6.92 16.62
CA PHE A 114 -5.44 -6.29 15.57
C PHE A 114 -4.93 -4.90 15.19
N ASN A 115 -4.59 -4.06 16.18
CA ASN A 115 -4.06 -2.71 15.90
C ASN A 115 -2.72 -2.76 15.15
N MET A 116 -1.85 -3.70 15.50
CA MET A 116 -0.59 -3.91 14.77
C MET A 116 -0.85 -4.40 13.33
N LEU A 117 -1.80 -5.32 13.17
CA LEU A 117 -2.19 -5.88 11.88
C LEU A 117 -2.85 -4.83 10.98
N ASP A 118 -3.75 -4.01 11.52
CA ASP A 118 -4.38 -2.90 10.79
C ASP A 118 -3.32 -1.88 10.34
N ARG A 119 -2.37 -1.53 11.22
CA ARG A 119 -1.25 -0.64 10.85
C ARG A 119 -0.42 -1.20 9.69
N ALA A 120 0.03 -2.44 9.80
CA ALA A 120 0.79 -3.09 8.73
C ALA A 120 -0.04 -3.23 7.44
N GLY A 121 -1.32 -3.55 7.55
CA GLY A 121 -2.24 -3.63 6.42
C GLY A 121 -2.49 -2.27 5.75
N ASN A 122 -2.49 -1.18 6.52
CA ASN A 122 -2.63 0.17 6.02
C ASN A 122 -1.39 0.60 5.21
N GLU A 123 -0.20 0.22 5.69
CA GLU A 123 1.09 0.46 5.04
C GLU A 123 1.21 -0.33 3.72
N LEU A 124 0.76 -1.59 3.71
CA LEU A 124 0.76 -2.47 2.53
C LEU A 124 -0.40 -2.23 1.54
N GLY A 125 -1.34 -1.33 1.86
CA GLY A 125 -2.51 -1.10 1.02
C GLY A 125 -3.49 -2.28 0.95
N LEU A 126 -3.64 -3.06 2.02
CA LEU A 126 -4.53 -4.22 2.06
C LEU A 126 -5.99 -3.84 2.34
N ASN A 127 -6.24 -2.73 3.04
CA ASN A 127 -7.59 -2.23 3.28
C ASN A 127 -8.15 -1.48 2.02
N ILE A 128 -9.46 -1.25 1.98
CA ILE A 128 -10.09 -0.55 0.83
C ILE A 128 -9.66 0.93 0.81
N MET A 129 -9.64 1.59 1.96
CA MET A 129 -9.37 3.03 2.06
C MET A 129 -7.93 3.41 1.69
N SER A 130 -6.93 2.61 2.06
CA SER A 130 -5.55 2.83 1.63
C SER A 130 -5.39 2.55 0.15
N ARG A 131 -6.08 1.54 -0.42
CA ARG A 131 -6.08 1.32 -1.89
C ARG A 131 -6.62 2.52 -2.65
N CYS A 132 -7.71 3.12 -2.18
CA CYS A 132 -8.27 4.34 -2.79
C CYS A 132 -7.32 5.55 -2.71
N LYS A 133 -6.34 5.55 -1.80
CA LYS A 133 -5.28 6.58 -1.75
C LYS A 133 -4.14 6.30 -2.73
N LEU A 134 -4.02 5.07 -3.21
CA LEU A 134 -2.95 4.58 -4.08
C LEU A 134 -3.34 4.64 -5.57
N THR A 135 -4.62 4.83 -5.89
CA THR A 135 -5.08 4.96 -7.27
C THR A 135 -4.70 6.33 -7.83
N VAL A 136 -3.82 6.33 -8.83
CA VAL A 136 -3.61 7.48 -9.70
C VAL A 136 -4.87 7.63 -10.57
N PRO A 137 -5.66 8.72 -10.47
CA PRO A 137 -6.71 9.02 -11.43
C PRO A 137 -6.05 9.05 -12.81
N LYS A 138 -6.55 8.19 -13.71
CA LYS A 138 -6.14 8.25 -15.11
C LYS A 138 -6.36 9.67 -15.60
N GLU A 139 -5.35 10.27 -16.24
CA GLU A 139 -5.53 11.56 -16.92
C GLU A 139 -6.75 11.41 -17.83
N LYS A 140 -7.81 12.19 -17.56
CA LYS A 140 -8.90 12.33 -18.53
C LYS A 140 -8.24 12.87 -19.79
N GLU A 141 -8.37 12.15 -20.91
CA GLU A 141 -7.94 12.68 -22.20
C GLU A 141 -8.49 14.09 -22.32
N LYS A 142 -7.58 15.07 -22.42
CA LYS A 142 -7.99 16.47 -22.60
C LYS A 142 -8.91 16.49 -23.81
N PRO A 143 -10.12 17.07 -23.73
CA PRO A 143 -10.99 17.17 -24.89
C PRO A 143 -10.18 17.82 -26.01
N LYS A 144 -10.05 17.14 -27.15
CA LYS A 144 -9.31 17.65 -28.31
C LYS A 144 -9.87 19.04 -28.61
N ASN A 145 -9.03 20.06 -28.50
CA ASN A 145 -9.45 21.43 -28.70
C ASN A 145 -9.81 21.58 -30.19
N LYS A 146 -11.03 22.01 -30.50
CA LYS A 146 -11.52 22.08 -31.89
C LYS A 146 -10.62 22.96 -32.79
N PHE A 147 -9.84 23.85 -32.18
CA PHE A 147 -8.91 24.78 -32.82
C PHE A 147 -7.57 24.18 -33.25
N ASP A 148 -7.21 22.95 -32.83
CA ASP A 148 -5.97 22.30 -33.31
C ASP A 148 -6.01 21.99 -34.81
N LYS A 149 -7.21 21.98 -35.42
CA LYS A 149 -7.39 21.84 -36.88
C LYS A 149 -6.97 23.07 -37.68
N PHE A 150 -6.83 24.23 -37.04
CA PHE A 150 -6.56 25.52 -37.70
C PHE A 150 -5.10 25.98 -37.58
N LYS A 151 -4.23 25.18 -36.93
CA LYS A 151 -2.79 25.51 -36.78
C LYS A 151 -1.94 25.26 -38.04
N GLY A 152 -2.57 24.86 -39.15
CA GLY A 152 -1.89 24.43 -40.38
C GLY A 152 -2.02 25.37 -41.57
N SER A 153 -2.44 26.63 -41.40
CA SER A 153 -2.58 27.56 -42.53
C SER A 153 -2.12 28.98 -42.17
N VAL A 154 -0.82 29.12 -41.91
CA VAL A 154 -0.12 30.39 -42.13
C VAL A 154 1.14 30.04 -42.93
N THR A 155 0.98 29.96 -44.24
CA THR A 155 2.09 29.96 -45.19
C THR A 155 2.08 31.33 -45.85
N LYS A 156 3.07 32.15 -45.46
CA LYS A 156 3.53 33.42 -46.04
C LYS A 156 2.47 34.41 -46.54
#